data_AF-A0A933FMS6-F1
#
_entry.id   AF-A0A933FMS6-F1
#
_cell.length_a   1.000
_cell.length_b   1.000
_cell.length_c   1.000
_cell.angle_alpha   90.00
_cell.angle_beta   90.00
_cell.angle_gamma   90.00
#
_symmetry.space_group_name_H-M   'P 1'
#
loop_
_entity.id
_entity.type
_entity.pdbx_description
1 polymer ?
#
loop_
_entity_poly.entity_id
_entity_poly.type
_entity_poly.pdbx_seq_one_letter_code
_entity_poly.pdbx_strand_id
1 'polypeptide(L)'
;MREAPYDTEDILQRLLVLTPDLLPGDQISPDTRSDWLLVKRELGIPDEQNRGDRWSLDHLFLDQDGIPTFVECKRASDSRARRQVVAQMLDYAANGLVYWSIDKLRQAATETAQSAGIR
;
A
#
# COMPACT_ATOMS: atom_id res chain seq x y z
N MET A 1 3.85 -7.24 28.21
CA MET A 1 4.54 -7.08 26.91
C MET A 1 5.34 -5.78 26.97
N ARG A 2 6.62 -5.78 26.58
CA ARG A 2 7.44 -4.55 26.54
C ARG A 2 7.49 -4.11 25.09
N GLU A 3 7.00 -2.92 24.79
CA GLU A 3 7.08 -2.34 23.45
C GLU A 3 8.56 -2.05 23.14
N ALA A 4 9.02 -2.49 21.96
CA ALA A 4 10.34 -2.19 21.44
C ALA A 4 10.17 -1.52 20.07
N PRO A 5 10.89 -0.43 19.79
CA PRO A 5 10.82 0.22 18.49
C PRO A 5 11.42 -0.68 17.41
N TYR A 6 10.86 -0.61 16.20
CA TYR A 6 11.49 -1.17 15.01
C TYR A 6 12.54 -0.20 14.46
N ASP A 7 13.69 -0.74 14.06
CA ASP A 7 14.81 0.06 13.57
C ASP A 7 14.49 0.76 12.24
N THR A 8 13.74 0.09 11.35
CA THR A 8 13.42 0.59 10.00
C THR A 8 11.96 0.36 9.62
N GLU A 9 11.45 1.20 8.71
CA GLU A 9 10.10 1.06 8.14
C GLU A 9 9.97 -0.21 7.30
N ASP A 10 11.05 -0.70 6.66
CA ASP A 10 11.05 -1.97 5.90
C ASP A 10 10.65 -3.18 6.77
N ILE A 11 10.92 -3.17 8.08
CA ILE A 11 10.44 -4.25 8.96
C ILE A 11 8.91 -4.23 9.04
N LEU A 12 8.31 -3.04 9.20
CA LEU A 12 6.85 -2.87 9.20
C LEU A 12 6.26 -3.31 7.85
N GLN A 13 6.89 -2.89 6.75
CA GLN A 13 6.48 -3.27 5.41
C GLN A 13 6.44 -4.79 5.23
N ARG A 14 7.52 -5.50 5.61
CA ARG A 14 7.59 -6.96 5.52
C ARG A 14 6.55 -7.65 6.40
N LEU A 15 6.31 -7.14 7.61
CA LEU A 15 5.30 -7.70 8.51
C LEU A 15 3.89 -7.60 7.92
N LEU A 16 3.55 -6.47 7.29
CA LEU A 16 2.25 -6.31 6.63
C LEU A 16 2.06 -7.23 5.44
N VAL A 17 3.13 -7.55 4.70
CA VAL A 17 3.08 -8.52 3.60
C VAL A 17 2.85 -9.94 4.12
N LEU A 18 3.53 -10.30 5.21
CA LEU A 18 3.42 -11.62 5.83
C LEU A 18 2.13 -11.82 6.62
N THR A 19 1.56 -10.74 7.13
CA THR A 19 0.34 -10.75 7.94
C THR A 19 -0.53 -9.55 7.60
N PRO A 20 -1.21 -9.56 6.43
CA PRO A 20 -2.08 -8.46 6.00
C PRO A 20 -3.23 -8.18 6.96
N ASP A 21 -3.67 -9.17 7.73
CA ASP A 21 -4.69 -9.06 8.78
C ASP A 21 -4.33 -8.06 9.90
N LEU A 22 -3.09 -7.55 9.95
CA LEU A 22 -2.70 -6.43 10.80
C LEU A 22 -3.27 -5.08 10.34
N LEU A 23 -3.72 -4.98 9.08
CA LEU A 23 -4.44 -3.82 8.58
C LEU A 23 -5.86 -3.80 9.20
N PRO A 24 -6.33 -2.65 9.72
CA PRO A 24 -7.62 -2.53 10.38
C PRO A 24 -8.78 -2.51 9.36
N GLY A 25 -9.00 -3.63 8.66
CA GLY A 25 -10.06 -3.74 7.65
C GLY A 25 -11.46 -3.52 8.19
N ASP A 26 -11.70 -3.89 9.45
CA ASP A 26 -12.95 -3.65 10.18
C ASP A 26 -13.25 -2.15 10.41
N GLN A 27 -12.22 -1.30 10.44
CA GLN A 27 -12.39 0.16 10.52
C GLN A 27 -12.67 0.78 9.14
N ILE A 28 -12.29 0.09 8.06
CA ILE A 28 -12.51 0.52 6.67
C ILE A 28 -13.90 0.09 6.19
N SER A 29 -14.22 -1.20 6.36
CA SER A 29 -15.53 -1.81 6.08
C SER A 29 -16.00 -2.60 7.30
N PRO A 30 -16.84 -2.02 8.16
CA PRO A 30 -17.28 -2.68 9.41
C PRO A 30 -18.11 -3.95 9.18
N ASP A 31 -18.79 -4.05 8.05
CA ASP A 31 -19.75 -5.11 7.76
C ASP A 31 -19.13 -6.34 7.06
N THR A 32 -17.87 -6.24 6.63
CA THR A 32 -17.17 -7.31 5.90
C THR A 32 -15.72 -7.44 6.33
N ARG A 33 -15.26 -8.70 6.50
CA ARG A 33 -13.84 -8.96 6.71
C ARG A 33 -13.10 -8.68 5.40
N SER A 34 -12.11 -7.80 5.44
CA SER A 34 -11.24 -7.54 4.29
C SER A 34 -10.30 -8.71 4.05
N ASP A 35 -10.51 -9.44 2.94
CA ASP A 35 -9.55 -10.43 2.47
C ASP A 35 -8.51 -9.71 1.60
N TRP A 36 -7.37 -9.39 2.21
CA TRP A 36 -6.35 -8.55 1.59
C TRP A 36 -5.52 -9.29 0.54
N LEU A 37 -5.45 -8.71 -0.66
CA LEU A 37 -4.51 -9.08 -1.71
C LEU A 37 -3.46 -7.97 -1.87
N LEU A 38 -2.19 -8.31 -1.65
CA LEU A 38 -1.10 -7.39 -1.98
C LEU A 38 -0.95 -7.30 -3.51
N VAL A 39 -1.13 -6.10 -4.05
CA VAL A 39 -0.86 -5.82 -5.47
C VAL A 39 0.62 -5.62 -5.70
N LYS A 40 1.25 -4.71 -4.95
CA LYS A 40 2.67 -4.37 -5.10
C LYS A 40 3.21 -3.66 -3.86
N ARG A 41 4.47 -3.95 -3.54
CA ARG A 41 5.31 -3.14 -2.65
C ARG A 41 6.05 -2.07 -3.45
N GLU A 42 6.32 -0.93 -2.84
CA GLU A 42 7.08 0.18 -3.43
C GLU A 42 6.56 0.54 -4.82
N LEU A 43 5.25 0.76 -4.90
CA LEU A 43 4.59 1.08 -6.16
C LEU A 43 4.90 2.52 -6.56
N GLY A 44 5.68 2.66 -7.63
CA GLY A 44 5.93 3.94 -8.27
C GLY A 44 4.64 4.65 -8.68
N ILE A 45 4.54 5.92 -8.31
CA ILE A 45 3.43 6.81 -8.64
C ILE A 45 3.92 7.81 -9.69
N PRO A 46 3.36 7.77 -10.91
CA PRO A 46 3.66 8.76 -11.94
C PRO A 46 3.09 10.12 -11.52
N ASP A 47 3.88 11.19 -11.71
CA ASP A 47 3.43 12.58 -11.51
C ASP A 47 2.76 13.13 -12.77
N GLU A 48 3.11 12.61 -13.95
CA GLU A 48 2.54 12.98 -15.26
C GLU A 48 2.51 11.76 -16.20
N GLN A 49 1.63 11.77 -17.21
CA GLN A 49 1.67 10.80 -18.31
C GLN A 49 3.03 10.88 -19.02
N ASN A 50 3.80 9.78 -19.01
CA ASN A 50 5.11 9.61 -19.64
C ASN A 50 6.32 10.29 -18.96
N ARG A 51 6.27 10.61 -17.66
CA ARG A 51 7.49 10.83 -16.85
C ARG A 51 7.71 9.70 -15.85
N GLY A 52 8.97 9.55 -15.41
CA GLY A 52 9.36 8.58 -14.38
C GLY A 52 8.66 8.83 -13.05
N ASP A 53 8.62 7.80 -12.21
CA ASP A 53 7.94 7.83 -10.92
C ASP A 53 8.59 8.88 -10.00
N ARG A 54 7.81 9.89 -9.60
CA ARG A 54 8.27 10.95 -8.69
C ARG A 54 8.16 10.52 -7.23
N TRP A 55 7.22 9.63 -6.96
CA TRP A 55 6.90 9.14 -5.64
C TRP A 55 6.75 7.63 -5.65
N SER A 56 6.78 7.03 -4.46
CA SER A 56 6.55 5.61 -4.26
C SER A 56 5.58 5.44 -3.10
N LEU A 57 4.57 4.60 -3.30
CA LEU A 57 3.68 4.12 -2.26
C LEU A 57 4.29 2.85 -1.65
N ASP A 58 4.36 2.74 -0.32
CA ASP A 58 4.92 1.53 0.30
C ASP A 58 4.15 0.26 -0.10
N HIS A 59 2.80 0.29 -0.02
CA HIS A 59 1.97 -0.83 -0.50
C HIS A 59 0.66 -0.38 -1.12
N LEU A 60 0.27 -1.09 -2.18
CA LEU A 60 -1.08 -1.12 -2.68
C LEU A 60 -1.71 -2.48 -2.39
N PHE A 61 -2.82 -2.48 -1.65
CA PHE A 61 -3.66 -3.65 -1.41
C PHE A 61 -4.99 -3.53 -2.14
N LEU A 62 -5.63 -4.67 -2.41
CA LEU A 62 -7.03 -4.78 -2.80
C LEU A 62 -7.76 -5.62 -1.76
N ASP A 63 -9.03 -5.32 -1.52
CA ASP A 63 -9.95 -6.21 -0.82
C ASP A 63 -10.75 -7.10 -1.80
N GLN A 64 -11.64 -7.93 -1.27
CA GLN A 64 -12.50 -8.83 -2.04
C GLN A 64 -13.45 -8.12 -3.02
N ASP A 65 -13.74 -6.84 -2.79
CA ASP A 65 -14.62 -6.02 -3.63
C ASP A 65 -13.82 -5.23 -4.68
N GLY A 66 -12.49 -5.40 -4.70
CA GLY A 66 -11.58 -4.72 -5.61
C GLY A 66 -11.32 -3.27 -5.22
N ILE A 67 -11.59 -2.89 -3.96
CA ILE A 67 -11.34 -1.53 -3.46
C ILE A 67 -9.83 -1.37 -3.17
N PRO A 68 -9.15 -0.41 -3.81
CA PRO A 68 -7.74 -0.19 -3.57
C PRO A 68 -7.50 0.51 -2.24
N THR A 69 -6.68 -0.10 -1.40
CA THR A 69 -6.23 0.45 -0.11
C THR A 69 -4.76 0.81 -0.19
N PHE A 70 -4.46 2.09 -0.03
CA PHE A 70 -3.10 2.62 -0.08
C PHE A 70 -2.56 2.58 1.34
N VAL A 71 -1.37 2.02 1.52
CA VAL A 71 -0.77 1.86 2.85
C VAL A 71 0.64 2.43 2.84
N GLU A 72 0.88 3.35 3.77
CA GLU A 72 2.19 3.93 4.03
C GLU A 72 2.66 3.56 5.44
N CYS A 73 3.87 3.02 5.56
CA CYS A 73 4.46 2.66 6.85
C CYS A 73 5.22 3.86 7.42
N LYS A 74 4.95 4.21 8.66
CA LYS A 74 5.72 5.21 9.39
C LYS A 74 5.98 4.76 10.82
N ARG A 75 7.18 5.04 11.32
CA ARG A 75 7.50 4.79 12.74
C ARG A 75 6.65 5.70 13.61
N ALA A 76 6.09 5.14 14.70
CA ALA A 76 5.25 5.90 15.63
C ALA A 76 5.98 7.13 16.24
N SER A 77 7.31 7.07 16.34
CA SER A 77 8.15 8.17 16.80
C SER A 77 8.28 9.34 15.81
N ASP A 78 7.93 9.14 14.53
CA ASP A 78 8.02 10.17 13.49
C ASP A 78 6.66 10.83 13.19
N SER A 79 6.24 11.70 14.13
CA SER A 79 4.95 12.41 14.04
C SER A 79 4.92 13.53 12.98
N ARG A 80 6.09 14.00 12.49
CA ARG A 80 6.18 15.01 11.43
C ARG A 80 5.94 14.38 10.06
N ALA A 81 6.51 13.21 9.79
CA ALA A 81 6.30 12.47 8.55
C ALA A 81 4.82 12.11 8.34
N ARG A 82 4.09 11.78 9.42
CA ARG A 82 2.68 11.35 9.36
C ARG A 82 1.71 12.37 8.72
N ARG A 83 1.93 13.67 8.93
CA ARG A 83 1.08 14.73 8.32
C ARG A 83 1.44 15.00 6.86
N GLN A 84 2.71 14.81 6.50
CA GLN A 84 3.19 14.99 5.14
C GLN A 84 2.68 13.86 4.22
N VAL A 85 2.63 12.64 4.75
CA VAL A 85 2.08 11.46 4.07
C VAL A 85 0.61 11.62 3.72
N VAL A 86 -0.23 12.14 4.61
CA VAL A 86 -1.68 12.30 4.31
C VAL A 86 -1.92 13.28 3.16
N ALA A 87 -1.17 14.39 3.10
CA ALA A 87 -1.25 15.32 1.98
C ALA A 87 -0.82 14.66 0.66
N GLN A 88 0.27 13.87 0.70
CA GLN A 88 0.74 13.09 -0.44
C GLN A 88 -0.27 12.03 -0.90
N MET A 89 -0.88 11.29 0.04
CA MET A 89 -1.87 10.26 -0.29
C MET A 89 -3.13 10.84 -0.94
N LEU A 90 -3.53 12.06 -0.58
CA LEU A 90 -4.63 12.76 -1.25
C LEU A 90 -4.24 13.15 -2.69
N ASP A 91 -3.02 13.65 -2.90
CA ASP A 91 -2.51 13.93 -4.25
C ASP A 91 -2.42 12.63 -5.09
N TYR A 92 -2.07 11.49 -4.47
CA TYR A 92 -2.03 10.19 -5.13
C TYR A 92 -3.40 9.63 -5.48
N ALA A 93 -4.38 9.73 -4.59
CA ALA A 93 -5.73 9.30 -4.90
C ALA A 93 -6.34 10.13 -6.04
N ALA A 94 -6.04 11.43 -6.07
CA ALA A 94 -6.53 12.35 -7.09
C ALA A 94 -5.84 12.14 -8.46
N ASN A 95 -4.53 11.90 -8.49
CA ASN A 95 -3.75 11.80 -9.73
C ASN A 95 -3.43 10.35 -10.16
N GLY A 96 -3.18 9.45 -9.21
CA GLY A 96 -2.75 8.07 -9.47
C GLY A 96 -3.80 7.21 -10.17
N LEU A 97 -5.09 7.37 -9.84
CA LEU A 97 -6.19 6.70 -10.57
C LEU A 97 -6.28 7.13 -12.04
N VAL A 98 -5.80 8.33 -12.37
CA VAL A 98 -5.75 8.83 -13.75
C VAL A 98 -4.59 8.18 -14.54
N TYR A 99 -3.57 7.67 -13.85
CA TYR A 99 -2.31 7.23 -14.47
C TYR A 99 -2.01 5.73 -14.35
N TRP A 100 -2.58 5.03 -13.38
CA TRP A 100 -2.56 3.57 -13.35
C TRP A 100 -3.70 3.03 -14.20
N SER A 101 -3.38 2.61 -15.43
CA SER A 101 -4.31 1.79 -16.19
C SER A 101 -4.57 0.48 -15.43
N ILE A 102 -5.80 -0.02 -15.54
CA ILE A 102 -6.20 -1.32 -14.98
C ILE A 102 -5.20 -2.42 -15.39
N ASP A 103 -4.69 -2.38 -16.62
CA ASP A 103 -3.71 -3.35 -17.11
C ASP A 103 -2.39 -3.33 -16.34
N LYS A 104 -1.88 -2.14 -15.96
CA LYS A 104 -0.68 -2.04 -15.12
C LYS A 104 -0.89 -2.63 -13.75
N LEU A 105 -2.04 -2.38 -13.13
CA LEU A 105 -2.38 -2.94 -11.81
C LEU A 105 -2.52 -4.47 -11.88
N ARG A 106 -3.18 -4.98 -12.92
CA ARG A 106 -3.30 -6.43 -13.16
C ARG A 106 -1.95 -7.09 -13.38
N GLN A 107 -1.07 -6.46 -14.17
CA GLN A 107 0.28 -6.94 -14.37
C GLN A 107 1.05 -7.00 -13.05
N ALA A 108 1.04 -5.91 -12.27
CA ALA A 108 1.71 -5.85 -10.98
C ALA A 108 1.20 -6.93 -10.00
N ALA A 109 -0.12 -7.12 -9.90
CA ALA A 109 -0.71 -8.17 -9.08
C ALA A 109 -0.27 -9.57 -9.53
N THR A 110 -0.18 -9.80 -10.86
CA THR A 110 0.26 -11.08 -11.43
C THR A 110 1.72 -11.37 -11.07
N GLU A 111 2.60 -10.37 -11.21
CA GLU A 111 4.03 -10.48 -10.86
C GLU A 111 4.21 -10.78 -9.36
N THR A 112 3.44 -10.11 -8.50
CA THR A 112 3.44 -10.35 -7.05
C THR A 112 2.94 -11.75 -6.70
N ALA A 113 1.84 -12.20 -7.30
CA ALA A 113 1.29 -13.55 -7.08
C ALA A 113 2.27 -14.65 -7.49
N GLN A 114 2.90 -14.50 -8.66
CA GLN A 114 3.94 -15.41 -9.14
C GLN A 114 5.12 -15.50 -8.17
N SER A 115 5.57 -14.36 -7.65
CA SER A 115 6.67 -14.29 -6.68
C SER A 115 6.31 -14.93 -5.33
N ALA A 116 5.04 -14.90 -4.95
CA ALA A 116 4.50 -15.54 -3.75
C ALA A 116 4.17 -17.04 -3.95
N GLY A 117 4.30 -17.58 -5.16
CA GLY A 117 3.96 -18.96 -5.49
C GLY A 117 2.46 -19.23 -5.61
N ILE A 118 1.64 -18.19 -5.73
CA ILE A 118 0.20 -18.26 -5.92
C ILE A 118 -0.06 -18.20 -7.44
N ARG A 119 -0.79 -19.20 -7.96
CA ARG A 119 -1.10 -19.33 -9.39
C ARG A 119 -2.41 -18.66 -9.77
#